data_AF-A0A7C3R146-F1
#
_entry.id   AF-A0A7C3R146-F1
#
_cell.length_a   1.000
_cell.length_b   1.000
_cell.length_c   1.000
_cell.angle_alpha   90.00
_cell.angle_beta   90.00
_cell.angle_gamma   90.00
#
_symmetry.space_group_name_H-M   'P 1'
#
loop_
_entity.id
_entity.type
_entity.pdbx_description
1 polymer ?
#
loop_
_entity_poly.entity_id
_entity_poly.type
_entity_poly.pdbx_seq_one_letter_code
_entity_poly.pdbx_strand_id
1 'polypeptide(L)'
;MKKTVLMNLILFSSLLANNVYLNEDEKKFIKQLKNPYPIAHRFDRTYKFIQNAQSYDKELKLLKTNYFINRILPKYDSKHEDEWLNLKEFLITGAGDCEDYAISKYQLLQELGIKKSNLFLSVVKVKGAENFHMVTLYKDIDGLYTLDNLSWKVIPISERNDLDVEFVFNENESYIINDFGELKKENINRGEIIKLRETLSR
;
A
#
# COMPACT_ATOMS: atom_id res chain seq x y z
N MET A 1 15.51 -37.02 -37.32
CA MET A 1 15.08 -35.68 -36.85
C MET A 1 13.72 -35.79 -36.17
N LYS A 2 13.66 -35.80 -34.84
CA LYS A 2 12.43 -35.57 -34.07
C LYS A 2 12.74 -34.44 -33.09
N LYS A 3 12.20 -33.24 -33.35
CA LYS A 3 12.30 -32.10 -32.44
C LYS A 3 11.31 -32.35 -31.30
N THR A 4 11.82 -32.71 -30.13
CA THR A 4 11.03 -32.67 -28.89
C THR A 4 10.96 -31.21 -28.47
N VAL A 5 9.81 -30.58 -28.64
CA VAL A 5 9.52 -29.24 -28.09
C VAL A 5 9.31 -29.42 -26.60
N LEU A 6 10.30 -28.97 -25.81
CA LEU A 6 10.21 -28.92 -24.35
C LEU A 6 9.30 -27.74 -24.00
N MET A 7 8.03 -28.03 -23.68
CA MET A 7 7.09 -27.05 -23.16
C MET A 7 7.41 -26.82 -21.68
N ASN A 8 8.24 -25.81 -21.40
CA ASN A 8 8.51 -25.35 -20.04
C ASN A 8 7.23 -24.72 -19.48
N LEU A 9 6.43 -25.55 -18.81
CA LEU A 9 5.33 -25.11 -17.96
C LEU A 9 5.96 -24.53 -16.70
N ILE A 10 6.25 -23.22 -16.71
CA ILE A 10 6.65 -22.50 -15.51
C ILE A 10 5.38 -22.33 -14.65
N LEU A 11 5.07 -23.35 -13.86
CA LEU A 11 4.20 -23.21 -12.70
C LEU A 11 5.00 -22.46 -11.64
N PHE A 12 4.97 -21.12 -11.70
CA PHE A 12 5.26 -20.32 -10.51
C PHE A 12 4.13 -20.58 -9.51
N SER A 13 4.28 -21.63 -8.69
CA SER A 13 3.50 -21.77 -7.47
C SER A 13 3.95 -20.67 -6.51
N SER A 14 3.34 -19.49 -6.61
CA SER A 14 3.48 -18.45 -5.59
C SER A 14 2.79 -18.93 -4.33
N LEU A 15 3.51 -19.71 -3.52
CA LEU A 15 3.27 -19.82 -2.08
C LEU A 15 3.70 -18.49 -1.45
N LEU A 16 2.98 -17.42 -1.79
CA LEU A 16 2.96 -16.20 -1.02
C LEU A 16 1.63 -16.23 -0.28
N ALA A 17 1.67 -16.02 1.03
CA ALA A 17 0.48 -15.64 1.77
C ALA A 17 -0.09 -14.41 1.06
N ASN A 18 -1.18 -14.66 0.34
CA ASN A 18 -1.76 -13.71 -0.57
C ASN A 18 -2.58 -12.76 0.31
N ASN A 19 -2.05 -11.56 0.61
CA ASN A 19 -2.60 -10.66 1.64
C ASN A 19 -4.01 -10.17 1.30
N VAL A 20 -4.47 -10.41 0.07
CA VAL A 20 -5.78 -10.02 -0.43
C VAL A 20 -6.77 -11.17 -0.49
N TYR A 21 -6.31 -12.43 -0.50
CA TYR A 21 -7.17 -13.59 -0.76
C TYR A 21 -7.77 -14.15 0.52
N LEU A 22 -9.10 -14.25 0.56
CA LEU A 22 -9.83 -14.80 1.70
C LEU A 22 -9.70 -16.33 1.71
N ASN A 23 -9.23 -16.88 2.82
CA ASN A 23 -9.29 -18.31 3.09
C ASN A 23 -10.75 -18.75 3.41
N GLU A 24 -10.98 -20.05 3.52
CA GLU A 24 -12.33 -20.58 3.73
C GLU A 24 -12.94 -20.18 5.09
N ASP A 25 -12.12 -20.08 6.12
CA ASP A 25 -12.57 -19.64 7.45
C ASP A 25 -12.95 -18.17 7.46
N GLU A 26 -12.17 -17.31 6.79
CA GLU A 26 -12.47 -15.88 6.62
C GLU A 26 -13.75 -15.67 5.80
N LYS A 27 -13.94 -16.43 4.71
CA LYS A 27 -15.19 -16.41 3.94
C LYS A 27 -16.38 -16.83 4.81
N LYS A 28 -16.22 -17.85 5.64
CA LYS A 28 -17.26 -18.33 6.56
C LYS A 28 -17.58 -17.29 7.62
N PHE A 29 -16.56 -16.68 8.22
CA PHE A 29 -16.70 -15.58 9.18
C PHE A 29 -17.45 -14.40 8.56
N ILE A 30 -17.02 -13.93 7.39
CA ILE A 30 -17.68 -12.81 6.69
C ILE A 30 -19.15 -13.13 6.45
N LYS A 31 -19.49 -14.34 5.99
CA LYS A 31 -20.89 -14.75 5.76
C LYS A 31 -21.77 -14.73 7.03
N GLN A 32 -21.17 -14.81 8.23
CA GLN A 32 -21.89 -14.78 9.50
C GLN A 32 -22.11 -13.35 10.03
N LEU A 33 -21.46 -12.34 9.45
CA LEU A 33 -21.63 -10.95 9.86
C LEU A 33 -23.03 -10.44 9.54
N LYS A 34 -23.50 -9.45 10.31
CA LYS A 34 -24.82 -8.81 10.15
C LYS A 34 -25.04 -8.21 8.76
N ASN A 35 -23.97 -7.73 8.11
CA ASN A 35 -24.03 -7.16 6.76
C ASN A 35 -22.79 -7.57 5.94
N PRO A 36 -22.77 -8.78 5.35
CA PRO A 36 -21.59 -9.34 4.71
C PRO A 36 -21.34 -8.78 3.30
N TYR A 37 -22.38 -8.27 2.65
CA TYR A 37 -22.35 -7.90 1.24
C TYR A 37 -21.31 -6.80 0.92
N PRO A 38 -21.23 -5.68 1.67
CA PRO A 38 -20.22 -4.64 1.39
C PRO A 38 -18.78 -5.15 1.49
N ILE A 39 -18.51 -6.03 2.46
CA ILE A 39 -17.19 -6.63 2.66
C ILE A 39 -16.86 -7.54 1.47
N ALA A 40 -17.73 -8.52 1.19
CA ALA A 40 -17.54 -9.44 0.07
C ALA A 40 -17.38 -8.71 -1.28
N HIS A 41 -18.15 -7.65 -1.50
CA HIS A 41 -18.07 -6.82 -2.69
C HIS A 41 -16.74 -6.06 -2.80
N ARG A 42 -16.17 -5.56 -1.68
CA ARG A 42 -14.84 -4.94 -1.68
C ARG A 42 -13.76 -5.95 -2.08
N PHE A 43 -13.78 -7.16 -1.52
CA PHE A 43 -12.84 -8.21 -1.90
C PHE A 43 -12.96 -8.60 -3.37
N ASP A 44 -14.18 -8.82 -3.89
CA ASP A 44 -14.42 -9.11 -5.31
C ASP A 44 -13.87 -8.00 -6.23
N ARG A 45 -14.12 -6.73 -5.87
CA ARG A 45 -13.57 -5.59 -6.61
C ARG A 45 -12.04 -5.54 -6.56
N THR A 46 -11.42 -5.87 -5.42
CA THR A 46 -9.96 -5.90 -5.31
C THR A 46 -9.37 -7.06 -6.12
N TYR A 47 -9.98 -8.25 -6.13
CA TYR A 47 -9.52 -9.35 -7.00
C TYR A 47 -9.59 -8.98 -8.48
N LYS A 48 -10.72 -8.43 -8.92
CA LYS A 48 -10.88 -7.96 -10.31
C LYS A 48 -9.88 -6.87 -10.66
N PHE A 49 -9.62 -5.96 -9.72
CA PHE A 49 -8.60 -4.93 -9.90
C PHE A 49 -7.22 -5.54 -10.10
N ILE A 50 -6.78 -6.46 -9.23
CA ILE A 50 -5.48 -7.12 -9.31
C ILE A 50 -5.34 -7.87 -10.64
N GLN A 51 -6.35 -8.66 -11.02
CA GLN A 51 -6.34 -9.42 -12.29
C GLN A 51 -6.15 -8.50 -13.51
N ASN A 52 -6.90 -7.40 -13.58
CA ASN A 52 -6.78 -6.45 -14.68
C ASN A 52 -5.43 -5.72 -14.67
N ALA A 53 -4.95 -5.35 -13.48
CA ALA A 53 -3.75 -4.56 -13.30
C ALA A 53 -2.44 -5.34 -13.47
N GLN A 54 -2.46 -6.68 -13.56
CA GLN A 54 -1.27 -7.47 -13.89
C GLN A 54 -0.63 -7.04 -15.22
N SER A 55 -1.46 -6.67 -16.20
CA SER A 55 -1.05 -6.26 -17.55
C SER A 55 -0.57 -4.80 -17.64
N TYR A 56 -0.78 -4.00 -16.60
CA TYR A 56 -0.44 -2.58 -16.62
C TYR A 56 1.06 -2.38 -16.55
N ASP A 57 1.54 -1.31 -17.22
CA ASP A 57 2.86 -0.78 -16.95
C ASP A 57 2.95 -0.21 -15.52
N LYS A 58 4.16 0.13 -15.11
CA LYS A 58 4.46 0.59 -13.75
C LYS A 58 3.69 1.87 -13.43
N GLU A 59 3.71 2.86 -14.32
CA GLU A 59 3.04 4.15 -14.16
C GLU A 59 1.54 3.97 -13.96
N LEU A 60 0.91 3.13 -14.78
CA LEU A 60 -0.52 2.84 -14.68
C LEU A 60 -0.84 2.03 -13.41
N LYS A 61 0.04 1.12 -12.96
CA LYS A 61 -0.10 0.45 -11.65
C LYS A 61 -0.14 1.46 -10.51
N LEU A 62 0.77 2.43 -10.47
CA LEU A 62 0.80 3.46 -9.42
C LEU A 62 -0.48 4.31 -9.44
N LEU A 63 -0.82 4.86 -10.61
CA LEU A 63 -1.99 5.72 -10.78
C LEU A 63 -3.29 5.00 -10.41
N LYS A 64 -3.48 3.78 -10.94
CA LYS A 64 -4.71 3.01 -10.72
C LYS A 64 -4.79 2.47 -9.30
N THR A 65 -3.67 2.17 -8.64
CA THR A 65 -3.64 1.81 -7.22
C THR A 65 -4.06 2.99 -6.35
N ASN A 66 -3.46 4.17 -6.57
CA ASN A 66 -3.83 5.38 -5.83
C ASN A 66 -5.34 5.66 -5.97
N TYR A 67 -5.83 5.65 -7.22
CA TYR A 67 -7.25 5.85 -7.51
C TYR A 67 -8.15 4.76 -6.92
N PHE A 68 -7.72 3.50 -6.93
CA PHE A 68 -8.53 2.39 -6.43
C PHE A 68 -8.74 2.50 -4.91
N ILE A 69 -7.67 2.71 -4.15
CA ILE A 69 -7.71 2.82 -2.69
C ILE A 69 -8.41 4.11 -2.23
N ASN A 70 -8.18 5.24 -2.91
CA ASN A 70 -8.81 6.53 -2.56
C ASN A 70 -10.35 6.54 -2.70
N ARG A 71 -10.96 5.52 -3.30
CA ARG A 71 -12.43 5.37 -3.39
C ARG A 71 -13.06 4.64 -2.21
N ILE A 72 -12.26 4.08 -1.31
CA ILE A 72 -12.77 3.55 -0.05
C ILE A 72 -13.13 4.74 0.84
N LEU A 73 -14.07 4.58 1.78
CA LEU A 73 -14.55 5.71 2.57
C LEU A 73 -13.46 6.19 3.55
N PRO A 74 -13.11 7.48 3.57
CA PRO A 74 -12.21 7.99 4.61
C PRO A 74 -12.93 7.97 5.96
N LYS A 75 -12.19 7.65 7.02
CA LYS A 75 -12.66 7.82 8.40
C LYS A 75 -12.08 9.13 8.91
N TYR A 76 -12.92 10.16 9.05
CA TYR A 76 -12.52 11.42 9.67
C TYR A 76 -12.82 11.33 11.17
N ASP A 77 -11.78 10.97 11.92
CA ASP A 77 -11.66 11.03 13.38
C ASP A 77 -12.74 10.31 14.21
N SER A 78 -12.29 9.28 14.93
CA SER A 78 -12.93 8.90 16.18
C SER A 78 -11.90 8.25 17.09
N LYS A 79 -10.99 9.02 17.72
CA LYS A 79 -10.45 8.74 19.07
C LYS A 79 -10.01 7.30 19.45
N HIS A 80 -9.78 6.42 18.48
CA HIS A 80 -9.61 4.99 18.68
C HIS A 80 -8.29 4.62 18.05
N GLU A 81 -7.36 4.40 18.98
CA GLU A 81 -6.22 3.49 18.96
C GLU A 81 -5.33 3.60 17.73
N ASP A 82 -4.06 3.85 18.01
CA ASP A 82 -2.89 3.71 17.15
C ASP A 82 -2.79 2.29 16.52
N GLU A 83 -3.86 1.70 15.99
CA GLU A 83 -3.88 0.41 15.33
C GLU A 83 -3.81 0.63 13.82
N TRP A 84 -2.73 0.17 13.20
CA TRP A 84 -2.54 0.23 11.76
C TRP A 84 -3.18 -0.98 11.10
N LEU A 85 -4.02 -0.75 10.09
CA LEU A 85 -4.68 -1.81 9.35
C LEU A 85 -3.82 -2.29 8.18
N ASN A 86 -3.66 -3.60 8.04
CA ASN A 86 -3.18 -4.18 6.79
C ASN A 86 -4.28 -4.08 5.70
N LEU A 87 -3.93 -4.35 4.44
CA LEU A 87 -4.86 -4.28 3.31
C LEU A 87 -6.11 -5.14 3.49
N LYS A 88 -5.99 -6.34 4.07
CA LYS A 88 -7.15 -7.22 4.32
C LYS A 88 -8.08 -6.61 5.35
N GLU A 89 -7.53 -6.14 6.46
CA GLU A 89 -8.25 -5.50 7.56
C GLU A 89 -8.91 -4.21 7.08
N PHE A 90 -8.21 -3.38 6.32
CA PHE A 90 -8.75 -2.17 5.69
C PHE A 90 -9.94 -2.48 4.77
N LEU A 91 -9.88 -3.58 3.99
CA LEU A 91 -11.01 -4.03 3.17
C LEU A 91 -12.17 -4.59 4.01
N ILE A 92 -11.90 -5.23 5.15
CA ILE A 92 -12.95 -5.68 6.07
C ILE A 92 -13.64 -4.48 6.72
N THR A 93 -12.87 -3.56 7.30
CA THR A 93 -13.35 -2.33 7.94
C THR A 93 -14.09 -1.45 6.94
N GLY A 94 -13.56 -1.31 5.72
CA GLY A 94 -14.15 -0.47 4.67
C GLY A 94 -14.00 1.03 4.91
N ALA A 95 -13.17 1.40 5.88
CA ALA A 95 -12.77 2.76 6.20
C ALA A 95 -11.42 2.73 6.95
N GLY A 96 -10.73 3.87 6.99
CA GLY A 96 -9.46 4.06 7.69
C GLY A 96 -8.98 5.50 7.60
N ASP A 97 -7.89 5.82 8.26
CA ASP A 97 -7.22 7.13 8.25
C ASP A 97 -5.94 7.10 7.39
N CYS A 98 -5.02 8.06 7.55
CA CYS A 98 -3.95 8.27 6.57
C CYS A 98 -3.00 7.07 6.44
N GLU A 99 -2.65 6.43 7.55
CA GLU A 99 -1.79 5.27 7.59
C GLU A 99 -2.38 4.07 6.87
N ASP A 100 -3.67 3.81 7.06
CA ASP A 100 -4.34 2.64 6.51
C ASP A 100 -4.37 2.72 4.99
N TYR A 101 -4.58 3.94 4.46
CA TYR A 101 -4.52 4.18 3.01
C TYR A 101 -3.09 3.99 2.49
N ALA A 102 -2.09 4.49 3.19
CA ALA A 102 -0.69 4.37 2.78
C ALA A 102 -0.20 2.91 2.84
N ILE A 103 -0.53 2.17 3.89
CA ILE A 103 -0.21 0.74 4.04
C ILE A 103 -0.97 -0.10 3.01
N SER A 104 -2.25 0.20 2.78
CA SER A 104 -3.05 -0.50 1.78
C SER A 104 -2.50 -0.31 0.36
N LYS A 105 -2.05 0.89 0.00
CA LYS A 105 -1.37 1.15 -1.28
C LYS A 105 -0.02 0.42 -1.34
N TYR A 106 0.75 0.47 -0.26
CA TYR A 106 2.04 -0.24 -0.13
C TYR A 106 1.89 -1.75 -0.39
N GLN A 107 0.91 -2.41 0.23
CA GLN A 107 0.66 -3.83 0.04
C GLN A 107 0.03 -4.13 -1.33
N LEU A 108 -0.91 -3.32 -1.79
CA LEU A 108 -1.55 -3.56 -3.10
C LEU A 108 -0.53 -3.45 -4.24
N LEU A 109 0.43 -2.53 -4.18
CA LEU A 109 1.50 -2.45 -5.18
C LEU A 109 2.41 -3.68 -5.18
N GLN A 110 2.66 -4.29 -4.02
CA GLN A 110 3.41 -5.56 -3.94
C GLN A 110 2.67 -6.70 -4.63
N GLU A 111 1.35 -6.79 -4.44
CA GLU A 111 0.49 -7.77 -5.12
C GLU A 111 0.46 -7.56 -6.65
N LEU A 112 0.74 -6.34 -7.11
CA LEU A 112 0.92 -6.02 -8.54
C LEU A 112 2.35 -6.24 -9.05
N GLY A 113 3.22 -6.83 -8.23
CA GLY A 113 4.59 -7.18 -8.58
C GLY A 113 5.60 -6.02 -8.48
N ILE A 114 5.23 -4.89 -7.87
CA ILE A 114 6.19 -3.84 -7.56
C ILE A 114 7.13 -4.33 -6.46
N LYS A 115 8.44 -4.18 -6.68
CA LYS A 115 9.46 -4.64 -5.73
C LYS A 115 9.39 -3.86 -4.43
N LYS A 116 9.43 -4.56 -3.29
CA LYS A 116 9.50 -3.96 -1.94
C LYS A 116 10.64 -2.95 -1.78
N SER A 117 11.79 -3.20 -2.42
CA SER A 117 12.94 -2.28 -2.44
C SER A 117 12.66 -0.90 -3.02
N ASN A 118 11.55 -0.76 -3.76
CA ASN A 118 11.12 0.49 -4.38
C ASN A 118 9.95 1.13 -3.63
N LEU A 119 9.44 0.52 -2.56
CA LEU A 119 8.29 1.01 -1.83
C LEU A 119 8.71 1.48 -0.45
N PHE A 120 8.17 2.63 -0.06
CA PHE A 120 8.39 3.24 1.25
C PHE A 120 7.08 3.87 1.73
N LEU A 121 7.03 4.13 3.03
CA LEU A 121 6.06 5.01 3.65
C LEU A 121 6.80 6.27 4.10
N SER A 122 6.08 7.38 4.20
CA SER A 122 6.64 8.63 4.70
C SER A 122 5.67 9.31 5.64
N VAL A 123 6.18 9.63 6.83
CA VAL A 123 5.52 10.57 7.74
C VAL A 123 5.82 11.97 7.23
N VAL A 124 4.76 12.74 7.02
CA VAL A 124 4.81 14.10 6.49
C VAL A 124 3.93 15.01 7.31
N LYS A 125 4.22 16.30 7.28
CA LYS A 125 3.33 17.33 7.80
C LYS A 125 2.65 18.04 6.64
N VAL A 126 1.33 18.05 6.63
CA VAL A 126 0.57 18.88 5.68
C VAL A 126 0.66 20.34 6.15
N LYS A 127 1.02 21.25 5.26
CA LYS A 127 1.16 22.67 5.62
C LYS A 127 -0.15 23.23 6.14
N GLY A 128 -0.10 23.80 7.35
CA GLY A 128 -1.26 24.35 8.04
C GLY A 128 -2.12 23.31 8.78
N ALA A 129 -1.77 22.02 8.76
CA ALA A 129 -2.39 21.00 9.60
C ALA A 129 -1.67 20.87 10.95
N GLU A 130 -2.42 20.51 11.99
CA GLU A 130 -1.88 20.27 13.33
C GLU A 130 -1.23 18.88 13.44
N ASN A 131 -1.84 17.87 12.82
CA ASN A 131 -1.42 16.47 12.92
C ASN A 131 -0.51 16.06 11.75
N PHE A 132 0.28 15.01 11.98
CA PHE A 132 1.03 14.35 10.93
C PHE A 132 0.10 13.56 9.99
N HIS A 133 0.62 13.29 8.81
CA HIS A 133 -0.03 12.52 7.74
C HIS A 133 0.94 11.43 7.26
N MET A 134 0.42 10.34 6.68
CA MET A 134 1.25 9.30 6.07
C MET A 134 0.91 9.07 4.60
N VAL A 135 1.94 8.91 3.79
CA VAL A 135 1.83 8.65 2.34
C VAL A 135 2.69 7.45 1.93
N THR A 136 2.35 6.82 0.81
CA THR A 136 3.24 5.83 0.16
C THR A 136 4.16 6.55 -0.81
N LEU A 137 5.44 6.19 -0.81
CA LEU A 137 6.41 6.61 -1.81
C LEU A 137 6.83 5.42 -2.67
N TYR A 138 6.92 5.65 -3.98
CA TYR A 138 7.55 4.75 -4.93
C TYR A 138 8.87 5.35 -5.43
N LYS A 139 9.98 4.65 -5.23
CA LYS A 139 11.30 5.02 -5.75
C LYS A 139 11.48 4.51 -7.17
N ASP A 140 11.65 5.44 -8.09
CA ASP A 140 12.06 5.20 -9.46
C ASP A 140 13.50 5.71 -9.70
N ILE A 141 13.98 5.60 -10.93
CA ILE A 141 15.30 6.08 -11.34
C ILE A 141 15.43 7.60 -11.29
N ASP A 142 14.33 8.32 -11.50
CA ASP A 142 14.26 9.78 -11.63
C ASP A 142 13.65 10.48 -10.41
N GLY A 143 13.19 9.74 -9.40
CA GLY A 143 12.70 10.35 -8.16
C GLY A 143 11.84 9.44 -7.28
N LEU A 144 11.20 10.09 -6.30
CA LEU A 144 10.27 9.48 -5.35
C LEU A 144 8.86 9.99 -5.67
N TYR A 145 7.97 9.10 -6.11
CA TYR A 145 6.60 9.42 -6.48
C TYR A 145 5.64 9.16 -5.31
N THR A 146 4.77 10.13 -5.02
CA THR A 146 3.85 10.08 -3.89
C THR A 146 2.48 9.55 -4.29
N LEU A 147 1.96 8.60 -3.51
CA LEU A 147 0.56 8.17 -3.54
C LEU A 147 -0.09 8.56 -2.22
N ASP A 148 -1.14 9.37 -2.29
CA ASP A 148 -1.72 10.07 -1.15
C ASP A 148 -3.26 9.98 -1.18
N ASN A 149 -3.91 9.84 -0.03
CA ASN A 149 -5.38 9.88 0.06
C ASN A 149 -5.94 11.31 0.01
N LEU A 150 -5.11 12.33 0.18
CA LEU A 150 -5.47 13.74 -0.02
C LEU A 150 -5.34 14.19 -1.50
N SER A 151 -4.71 13.38 -2.35
CA SER A 151 -4.49 13.71 -3.77
C SER A 151 -4.70 12.52 -4.70
N TRP A 152 -5.46 12.73 -5.77
CA TRP A 152 -5.65 11.72 -6.82
C TRP A 152 -4.46 11.61 -7.77
N LYS A 153 -3.56 12.59 -7.76
CA LYS A 153 -2.36 12.61 -8.61
C LYS A 153 -1.26 11.73 -8.01
N VAL A 154 -0.45 11.14 -8.87
CA VAL A 154 0.83 10.51 -8.49
C VAL A 154 1.92 11.35 -9.12
N ILE A 155 2.62 12.13 -8.30
CA ILE A 155 3.64 13.09 -8.71
C ILE A 155 4.86 12.98 -7.79
N PRO A 156 6.04 13.48 -8.20
CA PRO A 156 7.20 13.51 -7.34
C PRO A 156 6.93 14.20 -6.00
N ILE A 157 7.53 13.69 -4.91
CA ILE A 157 7.42 14.30 -3.58
C ILE A 157 8.00 15.72 -3.56
N SER A 158 8.98 16.02 -4.41
CA SER A 158 9.52 17.36 -4.61
C SER A 158 8.51 18.35 -5.23
N GLU A 159 7.47 17.86 -5.88
CA GLU A 159 6.38 18.69 -6.42
C GLU A 159 5.21 18.85 -5.43
N ARG A 160 5.22 18.10 -4.31
CA ARG A 160 4.24 18.21 -3.22
C ARG A 160 4.60 19.36 -2.28
N ASN A 161 4.47 20.58 -2.78
CA ASN A 161 4.73 21.82 -2.04
C ASN A 161 3.85 21.99 -0.79
N ASP A 162 2.80 21.20 -0.64
CA ASP A 162 1.90 21.14 0.50
C ASP A 162 2.35 20.19 1.62
N LEU A 163 3.38 19.35 1.38
CA LEU A 163 3.91 18.38 2.32
C LEU A 163 5.34 18.71 2.73
N ASP A 164 5.59 18.74 4.03
CA ASP A 164 6.93 18.76 4.60
C ASP A 164 7.29 17.35 5.07
N VAL A 165 8.37 16.76 4.56
CA VAL A 165 8.76 15.37 4.88
C VAL A 165 9.49 15.32 6.21
N GLU A 166 8.96 14.54 7.17
CA GLU A 166 9.62 14.29 8.45
C GLU A 166 10.65 13.19 8.32
N PHE A 167 10.22 12.04 7.78
CA PHE A 167 11.10 10.92 7.43
C PHE A 167 10.42 9.92 6.51
N VAL A 168 11.23 9.03 5.95
CA VAL A 168 10.83 7.94 5.06
C VAL A 168 11.26 6.63 5.67
N PHE A 169 10.48 5.57 5.51
CA PHE A 169 10.81 4.26 6.05
C PHE A 169 10.17 3.13 5.25
N ASN A 170 10.67 1.91 5.43
CA ASN A 170 10.01 0.67 5.04
C ASN A 170 10.07 -0.30 6.22
N GLU A 171 9.73 -1.58 6.01
CA GLU A 171 9.77 -2.57 7.08
C GLU A 171 11.20 -2.88 7.57
N ASN A 172 12.25 -2.32 6.98
CA ASN A 172 13.64 -2.65 7.31
C ASN A 172 14.40 -1.45 7.87
N GLU A 173 14.26 -0.29 7.22
CA GLU A 173 15.14 0.86 7.41
C GLU A 173 14.36 2.18 7.37
N SER A 174 14.94 3.22 7.97
CA SER A 174 14.49 4.61 7.89
C SER A 174 15.52 5.49 7.17
N TYR A 175 15.02 6.61 6.64
CA TYR A 175 15.75 7.54 5.79
C TYR A 175 15.25 8.96 6.02
N ILE A 176 16.10 9.92 5.69
CA ILE A 176 15.70 11.31 5.40
C ILE A 176 15.86 11.56 3.89
N ILE A 177 15.17 12.58 3.38
CA ILE A 177 15.43 13.09 2.03
C ILE A 177 16.50 14.18 2.16
N ASN A 178 17.63 14.02 1.47
CA ASN A 178 18.69 15.03 1.46
C ASN A 178 18.34 16.22 0.54
N ASP A 179 19.19 17.25 0.52
CA ASP A 179 18.99 18.44 -0.30
C ASP A 179 18.93 18.16 -1.82
N PHE A 180 19.37 16.98 -2.26
CA PHE A 180 19.32 16.52 -3.65
C PHE A 180 18.09 15.66 -3.97
N GLY A 181 17.19 15.45 -3.01
CA GLY A 181 15.99 14.62 -3.18
C GLY A 181 16.23 13.12 -3.04
N GLU A 182 17.40 12.70 -2.55
CA GLU A 182 17.77 11.29 -2.42
C GLU A 182 17.54 10.76 -1.01
N LEU A 183 17.17 9.47 -0.92
CA LEU A 183 17.06 8.76 0.36
C LEU A 183 18.44 8.53 0.98
N LYS A 184 18.72 9.21 2.09
CA LYS A 184 19.88 8.97 2.93
C LYS A 184 19.45 8.18 4.17
N LYS A 185 20.02 6.99 4.33
CA LYS A 185 19.72 6.11 5.47
C LYS A 185 20.06 6.81 6.78
N GLU A 186 19.12 6.76 7.72
CA GLU A 186 19.23 7.37 9.05
C GLU A 186 18.50 6.46 10.05
N ASN A 187 19.03 6.28 11.26
CA ASN A 187 18.39 5.40 12.25
C ASN A 187 17.39 6.21 13.10
N ILE A 188 16.12 6.22 12.69
CA ILE A 188 15.05 6.96 13.35
C ILE A 188 14.27 5.99 14.24
N ASN A 189 14.45 6.14 15.56
CA ASN A 189 13.81 5.27 16.55
C ASN A 189 12.50 5.90 17.06
N ARG A 190 11.44 5.80 16.26
CA ARG A 190 10.10 6.33 16.60
C ARG A 190 9.00 5.23 16.67
N GLY A 191 9.35 3.97 16.38
CA GLY A 191 8.47 2.80 16.55
C GLY A 191 7.68 2.38 15.31
N GLU A 192 7.57 3.23 14.29
CA GLU A 192 6.77 3.02 13.08
C GLU A 192 7.25 1.82 12.25
N ILE A 193 8.56 1.55 12.23
CA ILE A 193 9.10 0.35 11.54
C ILE A 193 8.61 -0.93 12.24
N ILE A 194 8.60 -0.95 13.58
CA ILE A 194 8.13 -2.10 14.36
C ILE A 194 6.64 -2.28 14.13
N LYS A 195 5.87 -1.19 14.26
CA LYS A 195 4.43 -1.14 14.01
C LYS A 195 4.07 -1.61 12.59
N LEU A 196 4.84 -1.18 11.59
CA LEU A 196 4.69 -1.63 10.20
C LEU A 196 4.93 -3.14 10.09
N ARG A 197 6.01 -3.66 10.66
CA ARG A 197 6.30 -5.11 10.63
C ARG A 197 5.18 -5.92 11.25
N GLU A 198 4.71 -5.50 12.42
CA GLU A 198 3.60 -6.15 13.12
C GLU A 198 2.35 -6.14 12.24
N THR A 199 2.00 -4.99 11.68
CA THR A 199 0.86 -4.82 10.77
C THR A 199 0.95 -5.73 9.54
N LEU A 200 2.11 -5.77 8.88
CA LEU A 200 2.33 -6.59 7.68
C LEU A 200 2.42 -8.10 7.97
N SER A 201 2.57 -8.49 9.25
CA SER A 201 2.69 -9.89 9.67
C SER A 201 1.37 -10.55 10.10
N ARG A 202 0.31 -9.75 10.31
CA ARG A 202 -1.06 -10.23 10.55
C ARG A 202 -1.73 -10.62 9.24
#